data_AF-A0AAN2PF57-F1
#
_entry.id   AF-A0AAN2PF57-F1
#
_cell.length_a   1.000
_cell.length_b   1.000
_cell.length_c   1.000
_cell.angle_alpha   90.00
_cell.angle_beta   90.00
_cell.angle_gamma   90.00
#
_symmetry.space_group_name_H-M   'P 1'
#
loop_
_entity.id
_entity.type
_entity.pdbx_description
1 polymer ?
#
loop_
_entity_poly.entity_id
_entity_poly.type
_entity_poly.pdbx_seq_one_letter_code
_entity_poly.pdbx_strand_id
1 'polypeptide(L)'
;MPFNQALPVWNAVGSPPPESKKSVGYLPDEHPPADWWNWQMNLTYLALKNLQDNAADKTLATTAVSGLMAAADKTKLNSVATNANNYVHPTTHPASIITQDTNNQFVTATDKTNWNAKETPAGAQAKADTVKNMLFDQSLLWSGAVYPMSADTITPSKKLSECPNGWILIWGDYDVGAGSNDYQFVFTFVPKTFPSLFPGKDSYFQIPNYVSETQNQTTIKQLTFTDSTIKGNDINKNSYSQSDDVTLRRVLAF
;
A
#
# COMPACT_ATOMS: atom_id res chain seq x y z
N MET A 1 11.67 -21.14 -66.39
CA MET A 1 11.80 -19.92 -67.21
C MET A 1 11.20 -20.19 -68.58
N PRO A 2 10.44 -19.27 -69.20
CA PRO A 2 9.92 -19.49 -70.55
C PRO A 2 11.05 -19.46 -71.58
N PHE A 3 10.99 -20.35 -72.58
CA PHE A 3 11.88 -20.32 -73.73
C PHE A 3 11.36 -19.27 -74.72
N ASN A 4 12.08 -18.16 -74.87
CA ASN A 4 11.62 -16.99 -75.63
C ASN A 4 12.14 -16.93 -77.08
N GLN A 5 12.92 -17.92 -77.51
CA GLN A 5 13.50 -17.99 -78.85
C GLN A 5 13.01 -19.24 -79.57
N ALA A 6 12.72 -19.10 -80.87
CA ALA A 6 12.36 -20.22 -81.73
C ALA A 6 13.56 -21.18 -81.89
N LEU A 7 13.28 -22.48 -81.93
CA LEU A 7 14.30 -23.50 -82.16
C LEU A 7 14.83 -23.44 -83.60
N PRO A 8 16.12 -23.71 -83.83
CA PRO A 8 16.65 -23.91 -85.17
C PRO A 8 16.09 -25.23 -85.74
N VAL A 9 14.99 -25.14 -86.48
CA VAL A 9 14.32 -26.32 -87.05
C VAL A 9 15.20 -26.94 -88.14
N TRP A 10 15.58 -28.20 -87.97
CA TRP A 10 16.34 -28.96 -88.96
C TRP A 10 15.72 -30.35 -89.16
N ASN A 11 14.98 -30.54 -90.26
CA ASN A 11 14.22 -31.76 -90.51
C ASN A 11 14.99 -32.84 -91.27
N ALA A 12 16.11 -32.50 -91.90
CA ALA A 12 16.92 -33.48 -92.63
C ALA A 12 17.66 -34.38 -91.63
N VAL A 13 17.27 -35.66 -91.57
CA VAL A 13 17.74 -36.61 -90.55
C VAL A 13 19.24 -36.92 -90.67
N GLY A 14 19.77 -36.98 -91.90
CA GLY A 14 21.16 -37.30 -92.14
C GLY A 14 21.57 -38.73 -91.75
N SER A 15 22.87 -39.04 -91.87
CA SER A 15 23.49 -40.27 -91.37
C SER A 15 24.66 -39.92 -90.45
N PRO A 16 24.90 -40.72 -89.39
CA PRO A 16 26.01 -40.45 -88.49
C PRO A 16 27.37 -40.60 -89.20
N PRO A 17 28.38 -39.80 -88.82
CA PRO A 17 29.75 -40.08 -89.21
C PRO A 17 30.23 -41.42 -88.63
N PRO A 18 31.24 -42.08 -89.26
CA PRO A 18 31.84 -43.29 -88.72
C PRO A 18 32.46 -43.03 -87.33
N GLU A 19 32.58 -44.08 -86.51
CA GLU A 19 33.02 -43.95 -85.12
C GLU A 19 34.41 -43.32 -84.97
N SER A 20 35.30 -43.58 -85.93
CA SER A 20 36.61 -42.93 -86.01
C SER A 20 36.49 -41.41 -86.05
N LYS A 21 35.53 -40.87 -86.81
CA LYS A 21 35.27 -39.42 -86.93
C LYS A 21 34.53 -38.84 -85.74
N LYS A 22 33.67 -39.61 -85.08
CA LYS A 22 33.09 -39.20 -83.79
C LYS A 22 34.13 -39.07 -82.69
N SER A 23 35.19 -39.89 -82.75
CA SER A 23 36.27 -39.92 -81.75
C SER A 23 37.33 -38.85 -81.97
N VAL A 24 37.78 -38.64 -83.22
CA VAL A 24 38.90 -37.73 -83.54
C VAL A 24 38.46 -36.36 -84.09
N GLY A 25 37.18 -36.20 -84.43
CA GLY A 25 36.64 -34.98 -85.04
C GLY A 25 36.99 -34.81 -86.52
N TYR A 26 36.61 -33.64 -87.05
CA TYR A 26 37.00 -33.21 -88.40
C TYR A 26 38.38 -32.55 -88.35
N LEU A 27 39.27 -32.98 -89.24
CA LEU A 27 40.61 -32.40 -89.37
C LEU A 27 40.56 -31.09 -90.17
N PRO A 28 41.60 -30.24 -90.06
CA PRO A 28 41.75 -29.07 -90.94
C PRO A 28 41.63 -29.50 -92.42
N ASP A 29 40.95 -28.67 -93.22
CA ASP A 29 40.68 -28.87 -94.65
C ASP A 29 39.76 -30.06 -95.02
N GLU A 30 39.15 -30.74 -94.03
CA GLU A 30 38.14 -31.75 -94.31
C GLU A 30 36.77 -31.13 -94.63
N HIS A 31 36.17 -31.58 -95.74
CA HIS A 31 34.81 -31.23 -96.13
C HIS A 31 33.88 -32.43 -95.83
N PRO A 32 33.34 -32.54 -94.60
CA PRO A 32 32.45 -33.64 -94.25
C PRO A 32 31.19 -33.65 -95.14
N PRO A 33 30.66 -34.84 -95.48
CA PRO A 33 29.39 -34.97 -96.19
C PRO A 33 28.29 -34.16 -95.51
N ALA A 34 27.45 -33.52 -96.33
CA ALA A 34 26.25 -32.81 -95.85
C ALA A 34 25.35 -33.71 -94.99
N ASP A 35 25.38 -35.02 -95.23
CA ASP A 35 24.61 -36.01 -94.48
C ASP A 35 25.01 -36.10 -93.00
N TRP A 36 26.28 -35.91 -92.68
CA TRP A 36 26.76 -35.89 -91.28
C TRP A 36 26.38 -34.60 -90.56
N TRP A 37 26.42 -33.49 -91.29
CA TRP A 37 25.95 -32.20 -90.77
C TRP A 37 24.43 -32.20 -90.54
N ASN A 38 23.67 -32.79 -91.46
CA ASN A 38 22.24 -32.98 -91.30
C ASN A 38 21.92 -33.78 -90.04
N TRP A 39 22.65 -34.87 -89.80
CA TRP A 39 22.52 -35.69 -88.61
C TRP A 39 22.78 -34.93 -87.30
N GLN A 40 23.89 -34.19 -87.24
CA GLN A 40 24.22 -33.39 -86.06
C GLN A 40 23.16 -32.32 -85.79
N MET A 41 22.75 -31.58 -86.83
CA MET A 41 21.79 -30.48 -86.70
C MET A 41 20.40 -31.00 -86.34
N ASN A 42 19.93 -32.10 -86.92
CA ASN A 42 18.65 -32.71 -86.60
C ASN A 42 18.60 -33.25 -85.17
N LEU A 43 19.64 -33.97 -84.72
CA LEU A 43 19.70 -34.45 -83.34
C LEU A 43 19.74 -33.29 -82.34
N THR A 44 20.50 -32.25 -82.64
CA THR A 44 20.57 -31.04 -81.79
C THR A 44 19.20 -30.37 -81.70
N TYR A 45 18.49 -30.22 -82.82
CA TYR A 45 17.12 -29.71 -82.86
C TYR A 45 16.16 -30.56 -82.00
N LEU A 46 16.16 -31.88 -82.18
CA LEU A 46 15.27 -32.80 -81.46
C LEU A 46 15.55 -32.80 -79.94
N ALA A 47 16.82 -32.76 -79.54
CA ALA A 47 17.21 -32.68 -78.13
C ALA A 47 16.76 -31.37 -77.49
N LEU A 48 16.97 -30.24 -78.18
CA LEU A 48 16.51 -28.93 -77.71
C LEU A 48 14.97 -28.85 -77.66
N LYS A 49 14.28 -29.42 -78.64
CA LYS A 49 12.81 -29.53 -78.65
C LYS A 49 12.31 -30.33 -77.46
N ASN A 50 12.90 -31.49 -77.19
CA ASN A 50 12.53 -32.31 -76.04
C ASN A 50 12.74 -31.56 -74.72
N LEU A 51 13.85 -30.83 -74.59
CA LEU A 51 14.11 -30.01 -73.42
C LEU A 51 13.10 -28.86 -73.30
N GLN A 52 12.76 -28.15 -74.38
CA GLN A 52 11.74 -27.09 -74.33
C GLN A 52 10.35 -27.62 -73.96
N ASP A 53 9.95 -28.75 -74.52
CA ASP A 53 8.64 -29.38 -74.30
C ASP A 53 8.51 -29.94 -72.87
N ASN A 54 9.60 -30.40 -72.24
CA ASN A 54 9.58 -31.13 -70.96
C ASN A 54 10.30 -30.45 -69.78
N ALA A 55 10.96 -29.29 -69.95
CA ALA A 55 11.79 -28.65 -68.91
C ALA A 55 11.02 -28.13 -67.68
N ALA A 56 9.70 -28.25 -67.64
CA ALA A 56 8.90 -27.96 -66.46
C ALA A 56 7.95 -29.12 -66.21
N ASP A 57 8.41 -30.15 -65.49
CA ASP A 57 7.49 -31.10 -64.89
C ASP A 57 6.60 -30.33 -63.89
N LYS A 58 5.33 -30.15 -64.27
CA LYS A 58 4.30 -29.43 -63.49
C LYS A 58 3.41 -30.40 -62.72
N THR A 59 3.83 -31.64 -62.57
CA THR A 59 3.05 -32.63 -61.83
C THR A 59 2.81 -32.15 -60.40
N LEU A 60 1.53 -32.12 -60.02
CA LEU A 60 1.15 -31.79 -58.66
C LEU A 60 1.61 -32.91 -57.74
N ALA A 61 2.09 -32.54 -56.55
CA ALA A 61 2.43 -33.52 -55.54
C ALA A 61 1.17 -34.29 -55.11
N THR A 62 1.30 -35.61 -55.08
CA THR A 62 0.31 -36.50 -54.46
C THR A 62 0.84 -36.96 -53.11
N THR A 63 0.06 -37.73 -52.36
CA THR A 63 0.55 -38.37 -51.13
C THR A 63 1.55 -39.49 -51.40
N ALA A 64 1.65 -39.99 -52.63
CA ALA A 64 2.54 -41.09 -53.01
C ALA A 64 3.75 -40.65 -53.85
N VAL A 65 3.65 -39.54 -54.58
CA VAL A 65 4.68 -39.07 -55.53
C VAL A 65 4.97 -37.60 -55.30
N SER A 66 6.25 -37.27 -55.13
CA SER A 66 6.73 -35.90 -55.06
C SER A 66 6.49 -35.17 -56.38
N GLY A 67 6.03 -33.93 -56.30
CA GLY A 67 5.88 -33.01 -57.44
C GLY A 67 6.53 -31.68 -57.11
N LEU A 68 5.78 -30.57 -57.22
CA LEU A 68 6.22 -29.24 -56.76
C LEU A 68 6.50 -29.12 -55.25
N MET A 69 6.16 -30.15 -54.47
CA MET A 69 6.53 -30.33 -53.07
C MET A 69 6.71 -31.82 -52.78
N ALA A 70 7.32 -32.18 -51.64
CA ALA A 70 7.50 -33.57 -51.25
C ALA A 70 6.15 -34.25 -50.93
N ALA A 71 6.02 -35.54 -51.29
CA ALA A 71 4.84 -36.33 -50.96
C ALA A 71 4.56 -36.39 -49.43
N ALA A 72 5.62 -36.37 -48.62
CA ALA A 72 5.53 -36.31 -47.17
C ALA A 72 4.91 -35.00 -46.67
N ASP A 73 5.30 -33.86 -47.24
CA ASP A 73 4.72 -32.56 -46.89
C ASP A 73 3.25 -32.49 -47.29
N LYS A 74 2.89 -33.03 -48.46
CA LYS A 74 1.50 -33.09 -48.92
C LYS A 74 0.64 -33.94 -47.98
N THR A 75 1.18 -35.07 -47.52
CA THR A 75 0.53 -35.94 -46.53
C THR A 75 0.31 -35.21 -45.20
N LYS A 76 1.33 -34.51 -44.69
CA LYS A 76 1.24 -33.70 -43.46
C LYS A 76 0.18 -32.60 -43.60
N LEU A 77 0.18 -31.85 -44.69
CA LEU A 77 -0.79 -30.78 -44.92
C LEU A 77 -2.22 -31.32 -45.05
N ASN A 78 -2.42 -32.45 -45.72
CA ASN A 78 -3.75 -33.08 -45.83
C ASN A 78 -4.29 -33.58 -44.49
N SER A 79 -3.42 -33.80 -43.48
CA SER A 79 -3.85 -34.20 -42.13
C SER A 79 -4.33 -33.04 -41.26
N VAL A 80 -4.09 -31.80 -41.68
CA VAL A 80 -4.55 -30.61 -40.96
C VAL A 80 -6.07 -30.49 -41.15
N ALA A 81 -6.82 -30.69 -40.07
CA ALA A 81 -8.28 -30.55 -40.08
C ALA A 81 -8.70 -29.12 -40.45
N THR A 82 -9.86 -28.99 -41.11
CA THR A 82 -10.49 -27.69 -41.35
C THR A 82 -10.63 -26.93 -40.03
N ASN A 83 -10.16 -25.68 -39.99
CA ASN A 83 -10.14 -24.83 -38.80
C ASN A 83 -9.19 -25.27 -37.66
N ALA A 84 -8.16 -26.09 -37.93
CA ALA A 84 -7.15 -26.45 -36.91
C ALA A 84 -6.46 -25.23 -36.23
N ASN A 85 -6.57 -24.04 -36.81
CA ASN A 85 -5.97 -22.80 -36.31
C ASN A 85 -6.98 -21.91 -35.56
N ASN A 86 -8.22 -22.37 -35.33
CA ASN A 86 -9.26 -21.57 -34.71
C ASN A 86 -9.13 -21.56 -33.17
N TYR A 87 -8.07 -20.94 -32.66
CA TYR A 87 -7.97 -20.63 -31.24
C TYR A 87 -8.70 -19.32 -30.95
N VAL A 88 -9.79 -19.40 -30.19
CA VAL A 88 -10.48 -18.24 -29.65
C VAL A 88 -10.13 -18.12 -28.17
N HIS A 89 -9.45 -17.05 -27.80
CA HIS A 89 -9.11 -16.78 -26.41
C HIS A 89 -10.38 -16.44 -25.61
N PRO A 90 -10.58 -17.00 -24.41
CA PRO A 90 -11.72 -16.64 -23.58
C PRO A 90 -11.60 -15.17 -23.12
N THR A 91 -12.72 -14.52 -22.90
CA THR A 91 -12.76 -13.13 -22.42
C THR A 91 -12.28 -12.99 -20.98
N THR A 92 -12.33 -14.07 -20.19
CA THR A 92 -11.86 -14.11 -18.80
C THR A 92 -11.22 -15.46 -18.46
N HIS A 93 -10.31 -15.43 -17.47
CA HIS A 93 -9.72 -16.62 -16.85
C HIS A 93 -10.03 -16.62 -15.36
N PRO A 94 -10.31 -17.77 -14.73
CA PRO A 94 -10.34 -17.85 -13.28
C PRO A 94 -8.93 -17.64 -12.72
N ALA A 95 -8.82 -16.94 -11.58
CA ALA A 95 -7.54 -16.65 -10.94
C ALA A 95 -6.73 -17.92 -10.61
N SER A 96 -7.40 -19.07 -10.45
CA SER A 96 -6.78 -20.38 -10.19
C SER A 96 -5.85 -20.88 -11.31
N ILE A 97 -5.88 -20.27 -12.50
CA ILE A 97 -4.92 -20.58 -13.58
C ILE A 97 -3.51 -20.09 -13.24
N ILE A 98 -3.39 -19.10 -12.36
CA ILE A 98 -2.10 -18.54 -11.94
C ILE A 98 -1.76 -19.10 -10.55
N THR A 99 -0.62 -19.78 -10.44
CA THR A 99 -0.07 -20.24 -9.15
C THR A 99 0.53 -19.05 -8.40
N GLN A 100 0.18 -18.89 -7.12
CA GLN A 100 0.76 -17.87 -6.25
C GLN A 100 2.14 -18.29 -5.75
N ASP A 101 2.97 -17.31 -5.39
CA ASP A 101 4.27 -17.53 -4.75
C ASP A 101 4.37 -16.66 -3.47
N THR A 102 5.53 -16.68 -2.81
CA THR A 102 5.74 -15.93 -1.57
C THR A 102 5.73 -14.40 -1.74
N ASN A 103 5.96 -13.91 -2.95
CA ASN A 103 6.01 -12.49 -3.29
C ASN A 103 4.72 -12.00 -3.99
N ASN A 104 3.96 -12.92 -4.61
CA ASN A 104 2.79 -12.63 -5.43
C ASN A 104 1.59 -13.43 -4.93
N GLN A 105 0.75 -12.78 -4.14
CA GLN A 105 -0.48 -13.37 -3.61
C GLN A 105 -1.74 -12.63 -4.08
N PHE A 106 -2.82 -13.37 -4.23
CA PHE A 106 -4.14 -12.82 -4.49
C PHE A 106 -4.78 -12.35 -3.20
N VAL A 107 -5.48 -11.23 -3.29
CA VAL A 107 -6.12 -10.57 -2.15
C VAL A 107 -7.55 -10.24 -2.53
N THR A 108 -8.46 -10.37 -1.57
CA THR A 108 -9.87 -10.04 -1.77
C THR A 108 -10.13 -8.56 -1.48
N ALA A 109 -11.30 -8.06 -1.89
CA ALA A 109 -11.73 -6.73 -1.50
C ALA A 109 -11.86 -6.60 0.04
N THR A 110 -12.31 -7.68 0.70
CA THR A 110 -12.41 -7.75 2.17
C THR A 110 -11.05 -7.63 2.84
N ASP A 111 -10.02 -8.30 2.33
CA ASP A 111 -8.66 -8.22 2.88
C ASP A 111 -8.13 -6.78 2.82
N LYS A 112 -8.32 -6.10 1.68
CA LYS A 112 -7.91 -4.70 1.51
C LYS A 112 -8.64 -3.78 2.48
N THR A 113 -9.95 -3.96 2.65
CA THR A 113 -10.72 -3.18 3.64
C THR A 113 -10.21 -3.40 5.05
N ASN A 114 -9.95 -4.65 5.44
CA ASN A 114 -9.44 -4.99 6.77
C ASN A 114 -8.04 -4.41 7.02
N TRP A 115 -7.15 -4.46 6.03
CA TRP A 115 -5.81 -3.88 6.14
C TRP A 115 -5.86 -2.36 6.23
N ASN A 116 -6.71 -1.71 5.44
CA ASN A 116 -6.90 -0.26 5.47
C ASN A 116 -7.57 0.22 6.76
N ALA A 117 -8.31 -0.65 7.45
CA ALA A 117 -8.93 -0.34 8.74
C ALA A 117 -8.00 -0.56 9.94
N LYS A 118 -6.79 -1.08 9.75
CA LYS A 118 -5.83 -1.25 10.85
C LYS A 118 -5.43 0.10 11.45
N GLU A 119 -5.23 0.10 12.76
CA GLU A 119 -4.70 1.26 13.47
C GLU A 119 -3.32 1.65 12.90
N THR A 120 -3.09 2.96 12.86
CA THR A 120 -1.82 3.54 12.45
C THR A 120 -0.98 3.87 13.69
N PRO A 121 0.36 3.89 13.58
CA PRO A 121 1.21 4.36 14.68
C PRO A 121 0.84 5.77 15.17
N ALA A 122 0.47 6.67 14.24
CA ALA A 122 0.03 8.02 14.57
C ALA A 122 -1.32 8.03 15.32
N GLY A 123 -2.30 7.22 14.89
CA GLY A 123 -3.59 7.10 15.56
C GLY A 123 -3.48 6.49 16.96
N ALA A 124 -2.62 5.47 17.12
CA ALA A 124 -2.28 4.93 18.43
C ALA A 124 -1.61 5.98 19.34
N GLN A 125 -0.67 6.77 18.80
CA GLN A 125 0.00 7.83 19.54
C GLN A 125 -0.97 8.92 19.97
N ALA A 126 -1.87 9.38 19.09
CA ALA A 126 -2.87 10.38 19.41
C ALA A 126 -3.80 9.93 20.57
N LYS A 127 -4.16 8.64 20.59
CA LYS A 127 -4.93 8.04 21.70
C LYS A 127 -4.13 8.06 23.01
N ALA A 128 -2.84 7.68 22.95
CA ALA A 128 -1.96 7.70 24.12
C ALA A 128 -1.75 9.13 24.67
N ASP A 129 -1.55 10.11 23.81
CA ASP A 129 -1.38 11.52 24.19
C ASP A 129 -2.64 12.08 24.84
N THR A 130 -3.82 11.70 24.32
CA THR A 130 -5.10 12.06 24.92
C THR A 130 -5.19 11.53 26.36
N VAL A 131 -4.86 10.25 26.57
CA VAL A 131 -4.86 9.64 27.92
C VAL A 131 -3.83 10.29 28.83
N LYS A 132 -2.62 10.58 28.34
CA LYS A 132 -1.58 11.27 29.12
C LYS A 132 -2.06 12.64 29.60
N ASN A 133 -2.66 13.43 28.71
CA ASN A 133 -3.17 14.76 29.07
C ASN A 133 -4.32 14.68 30.08
N MET A 134 -5.12 13.61 30.04
CA MET A 134 -6.17 13.35 31.02
C MET A 134 -5.66 12.73 32.33
N LEU A 135 -4.40 12.34 32.49
CA LEU A 135 -3.90 11.74 33.73
C LEU A 135 -3.01 12.67 34.56
N PHE A 136 -2.48 13.73 33.94
CA PHE A 136 -1.49 14.63 34.56
C PHE A 136 -1.89 16.11 34.50
N ASP A 137 -3.19 16.41 34.37
CA ASP A 137 -3.67 17.79 34.37
C ASP A 137 -3.50 18.42 35.76
N GLN A 138 -2.51 19.29 35.91
CA GLN A 138 -2.31 20.15 37.08
C GLN A 138 -2.47 21.64 36.74
N SER A 139 -3.37 21.94 35.80
CA SER A 139 -3.67 23.32 35.41
C SER A 139 -4.16 24.15 36.60
N LEU A 140 -3.74 25.42 36.64
CA LEU A 140 -4.21 26.38 37.63
C LEU A 140 -5.67 26.75 37.32
N LEU A 141 -6.58 26.42 38.24
CA LEU A 141 -8.01 26.66 38.08
C LEU A 141 -8.48 27.93 38.79
N TRP A 142 -7.81 28.27 39.90
CA TRP A 142 -8.09 29.47 40.66
C TRP A 142 -6.87 29.88 41.49
N SER A 143 -6.71 31.18 41.74
CA SER A 143 -5.70 31.73 42.65
C SER A 143 -6.23 32.91 43.44
N GLY A 144 -5.80 33.07 44.68
CA GLY A 144 -6.18 34.19 45.55
C GLY A 144 -5.54 34.08 46.93
N ALA A 145 -6.16 34.73 47.91
CA ALA A 145 -5.74 34.73 49.31
C ALA A 145 -6.99 34.90 50.18
N VAL A 146 -7.69 33.79 50.43
CA VAL A 146 -8.95 33.80 51.19
C VAL A 146 -8.98 32.71 52.24
N TYR A 147 -9.48 33.01 53.43
CA TYR A 147 -9.93 32.01 54.40
C TYR A 147 -11.45 31.87 54.23
N PRO A 148 -11.97 30.97 53.38
CA PRO A 148 -13.33 31.08 52.86
C PRO A 148 -14.38 31.12 53.98
N MET A 149 -15.09 32.24 54.14
CA MET A 149 -16.22 32.39 55.06
C MET A 149 -17.53 32.01 54.39
N SER A 150 -18.65 32.04 55.11
CA SER A 150 -19.98 31.66 54.55
C SER A 150 -20.39 32.51 53.34
N ALA A 151 -19.99 33.78 53.33
CA ALA A 151 -20.23 34.71 52.23
C ALA A 151 -19.37 34.41 50.99
N ASP A 152 -18.21 33.79 51.16
CA ASP A 152 -17.25 33.59 50.07
C ASP A 152 -17.68 32.45 49.15
N THR A 153 -17.49 32.67 47.84
CA THR A 153 -17.69 31.65 46.81
C THR A 153 -16.50 31.66 45.87
N ILE A 154 -15.75 30.57 45.87
CA ILE A 154 -14.65 30.36 44.94
C ILE A 154 -15.18 29.54 43.77
N THR A 155 -14.86 29.97 42.55
CA THR A 155 -15.29 29.31 41.32
C THR A 155 -14.05 28.94 40.50
N PRO A 156 -13.54 27.70 40.61
CA PRO A 156 -12.48 27.20 39.75
C PRO A 156 -12.88 27.25 38.27
N SER A 157 -11.93 27.52 37.37
CA SER A 157 -12.18 27.68 35.93
C SER A 157 -12.61 26.39 35.22
N LYS A 158 -12.41 25.23 35.85
CA LYS A 158 -12.79 23.89 35.36
C LYS A 158 -13.58 23.16 36.44
N LYS A 159 -14.64 22.46 36.04
CA LYS A 159 -15.47 21.73 37.00
C LYS A 159 -14.70 20.59 37.65
N LEU A 160 -15.12 20.22 38.86
CA LEU A 160 -14.52 19.14 39.61
C LEU A 160 -14.65 17.81 38.84
N SER A 161 -15.81 17.53 38.26
CA SER A 161 -16.10 16.34 37.44
C SER A 161 -15.31 16.27 36.12
N GLU A 162 -14.87 17.41 35.60
CA GLU A 162 -14.05 17.52 34.38
C GLU A 162 -12.56 17.31 34.66
N CYS A 163 -12.16 17.35 35.94
CA CYS A 163 -10.81 17.02 36.37
C CYS A 163 -10.63 15.50 36.50
N PRO A 164 -9.45 14.96 36.16
CA PRO A 164 -9.20 13.51 36.15
C PRO A 164 -9.57 12.79 37.45
N ASN A 165 -9.16 13.36 38.59
CA ASN A 165 -9.33 12.85 39.95
C ASN A 165 -10.00 13.87 40.88
N GLY A 166 -9.95 15.17 40.58
CA GLY A 166 -10.64 16.23 41.30
C GLY A 166 -9.82 17.51 41.41
N TRP A 167 -9.84 18.14 42.58
CA TRP A 167 -9.08 19.37 42.83
C TRP A 167 -8.02 19.15 43.91
N ILE A 168 -6.86 19.77 43.73
CA ILE A 168 -5.91 20.02 44.81
C ILE A 168 -6.09 21.46 45.28
N LEU A 169 -6.39 21.61 46.56
CA LEU A 169 -6.38 22.90 47.23
C LEU A 169 -4.99 23.13 47.80
N ILE A 170 -4.42 24.30 47.49
CA ILE A 170 -3.12 24.72 48.02
C ILE A 170 -3.38 25.84 49.01
N TRP A 171 -3.01 25.59 50.24
CA TRP A 171 -3.08 26.50 51.35
C TRP A 171 -1.70 27.11 51.59
N GLY A 172 -1.67 28.32 52.11
CA GLY A 172 -0.42 28.98 52.48
C GLY A 172 -0.64 29.95 53.63
N ASP A 173 0.47 30.28 54.26
CA ASP A 173 0.54 31.19 55.40
C ASP A 173 -0.06 32.57 55.10
N TYR A 174 -0.69 33.15 56.11
CA TYR A 174 -1.33 34.45 56.03
C TYR A 174 -1.31 35.14 57.39
N ASP A 175 -0.66 36.28 57.48
CA ASP A 175 -0.68 37.09 58.69
C ASP A 175 -1.86 38.08 58.65
N VAL A 176 -2.75 38.04 59.64
CA VAL A 176 -3.87 38.98 59.74
C VAL A 176 -3.35 40.42 59.80
N GLY A 177 -3.70 41.22 58.79
CA GLY A 177 -3.28 42.62 58.67
C GLY A 177 -1.96 42.85 57.90
N ALA A 178 -1.14 41.81 57.70
CA ALA A 178 0.07 41.88 56.88
C ALA A 178 -0.07 41.20 55.52
N GLY A 179 -0.96 40.21 55.40
CA GLY A 179 -1.32 39.58 54.13
C GLY A 179 -0.72 38.19 53.94
N SER A 180 -0.77 37.69 52.70
CA SER A 180 -0.27 36.37 52.35
C SER A 180 1.25 36.31 52.30
N ASN A 181 1.81 35.22 52.83
CA ASN A 181 3.23 34.89 52.72
C ASN A 181 3.44 33.66 51.82
N ASP A 182 4.60 33.56 51.16
CA ASP A 182 4.92 32.45 50.25
C ASP A 182 5.73 31.34 50.93
N TYR A 183 5.26 30.90 52.10
CA TYR A 183 5.87 29.83 52.90
C TYR A 183 4.79 28.90 53.48
N GLN A 184 5.21 27.78 54.06
CA GLN A 184 4.35 26.82 54.79
C GLN A 184 3.15 26.32 53.96
N PHE A 185 3.40 25.94 52.70
CA PHE A 185 2.35 25.44 51.82
C PHE A 185 1.83 24.06 52.25
N VAL A 186 0.51 23.90 52.23
CA VAL A 186 -0.17 22.63 52.53
C VAL A 186 -1.09 22.27 51.37
N PHE A 187 -1.11 20.98 51.01
CA PHE A 187 -1.88 20.46 49.89
C PHE A 187 -2.97 19.52 50.41
N THR A 188 -4.22 19.78 50.02
CA THR A 188 -5.35 18.91 50.38
C THR A 188 -6.12 18.50 49.14
N PHE A 189 -6.53 17.24 49.08
CA PHE A 189 -7.22 16.67 47.93
C PHE A 189 -8.74 16.68 48.11
N VAL A 190 -9.46 17.06 47.06
CA VAL A 190 -10.91 16.98 46.95
C VAL A 190 -11.25 15.97 45.83
N PRO A 191 -11.79 14.78 46.16
CA PRO A 191 -12.16 13.79 45.16
C PRO A 191 -13.30 14.28 44.27
N LYS A 192 -13.22 14.02 42.97
CA LYS A 192 -14.26 14.44 42.01
C LYS A 192 -15.65 13.87 42.26
N THR A 193 -15.72 12.75 42.97
CA THR A 193 -16.96 12.08 43.34
C THR A 193 -17.57 12.65 44.62
N PHE A 194 -16.88 13.51 45.36
CA PHE A 194 -17.35 13.99 46.65
C PHE A 194 -18.71 14.71 46.56
N PRO A 195 -18.93 15.69 45.65
CA PRO A 195 -20.23 16.36 45.58
C PRO A 195 -21.39 15.46 45.16
N SER A 196 -21.14 14.37 44.41
CA SER A 196 -22.19 13.43 44.01
C SER A 196 -22.50 12.39 45.08
N LEU A 197 -21.48 11.92 45.81
CA LEU A 197 -21.65 10.98 46.92
C LEU A 197 -22.22 11.65 48.17
N PHE A 198 -21.84 12.91 48.42
CA PHE A 198 -22.17 13.65 49.64
C PHE A 198 -22.68 15.07 49.31
N PRO A 199 -23.83 15.19 48.62
CA PRO A 199 -24.33 16.48 48.14
C PRO A 199 -24.61 17.45 49.29
N GLY A 200 -24.02 18.64 49.21
CA GLY A 200 -24.21 19.72 50.19
C GLY A 200 -23.69 19.42 51.59
N LYS A 201 -22.83 18.40 51.73
CA LYS A 201 -22.19 18.07 53.02
C LYS A 201 -20.86 18.80 53.15
N ASP A 202 -20.59 19.20 54.39
CA ASP A 202 -19.31 19.78 54.75
C ASP A 202 -18.19 18.74 54.72
N SER A 203 -16.99 19.22 54.39
CA SER A 203 -15.73 18.51 54.53
C SER A 203 -14.78 19.33 55.39
N TYR A 204 -14.04 18.65 56.25
CA TYR A 204 -13.09 19.25 57.18
C TYR A 204 -11.66 18.94 56.74
N PHE A 205 -10.85 19.98 56.57
CA PHE A 205 -9.45 19.88 56.20
C PHE A 205 -8.60 20.35 57.35
N GLN A 206 -7.86 19.44 57.96
CA GLN A 206 -6.83 19.78 58.94
C GLN A 206 -5.60 20.31 58.21
N ILE A 207 -5.16 21.51 58.56
CA ILE A 207 -4.07 22.23 57.91
C ILE A 207 -3.06 22.67 58.97
N PRO A 208 -1.82 22.14 58.96
CA PRO A 208 -0.75 22.68 59.79
C PRO A 208 -0.50 24.16 59.47
N ASN A 209 -0.45 25.01 60.49
CA ASN A 209 -0.11 26.43 60.33
C ASN A 209 1.27 26.75 60.91
N TYR A 210 1.67 26.10 62.00
CA TYR A 210 2.99 26.33 62.61
C TYR A 210 3.58 25.08 63.26
N VAL A 211 4.85 24.80 62.99
CA VAL A 211 5.60 23.71 63.62
C VAL A 211 6.98 24.21 64.04
N SER A 212 7.35 23.89 65.27
CA SER A 212 8.70 24.13 65.84
C SER A 212 9.09 22.97 66.74
N GLU A 213 10.28 23.02 67.35
CA GLU A 213 10.75 21.99 68.28
C GLU A 213 9.85 21.80 69.51
N THR A 214 9.03 22.81 69.86
CA THR A 214 8.18 22.79 71.07
C THR A 214 6.70 23.00 70.78
N GLN A 215 6.31 23.24 69.52
CA GLN A 215 4.93 23.50 69.13
C GLN A 215 4.56 22.74 67.86
N ASN A 216 3.35 22.17 67.84
CA ASN A 216 2.74 21.57 66.67
C ASN A 216 1.30 22.08 66.57
N GLN A 217 1.10 23.11 65.77
CA GLN A 217 -0.19 23.80 65.61
C GLN A 217 -0.83 23.47 64.27
N THR A 218 -2.15 23.30 64.30
CA THR A 218 -2.98 23.03 63.13
C THR A 218 -4.29 23.78 63.27
N THR A 219 -4.79 24.27 62.15
CA THR A 219 -6.16 24.77 62.01
C THR A 219 -7.02 23.77 61.23
N ILE A 220 -8.34 23.95 61.24
CA ILE A 220 -9.30 23.21 60.42
C ILE A 220 -10.06 24.19 59.53
N LYS A 221 -10.22 23.84 58.25
CA LYS A 221 -11.13 24.51 57.32
C LYS A 221 -12.34 23.65 57.07
N GLN A 222 -13.53 24.22 57.27
CA GLN A 222 -14.79 23.62 56.89
C GLN A 222 -15.24 24.20 55.55
N LEU A 223 -15.39 23.33 54.55
CA LEU A 223 -15.79 23.71 53.19
C LEU A 223 -16.93 22.82 52.69
N THR A 224 -17.83 23.39 51.90
CA THR A 224 -18.80 22.64 51.09
C THR A 224 -18.47 22.80 49.61
N PHE A 225 -18.67 21.74 48.84
CA PHE A 225 -18.34 21.70 47.41
C PHE A 225 -19.57 21.44 46.55
N THR A 226 -19.62 22.12 45.40
CA THR A 226 -20.42 21.69 44.26
C THR A 226 -19.49 21.25 43.13
N ASP A 227 -20.05 20.85 41.99
CA ASP A 227 -19.23 20.54 40.82
C ASP A 227 -18.45 21.75 40.26
N SER A 228 -18.81 22.98 40.65
CA SER A 228 -18.21 24.20 40.09
C SER A 228 -17.78 25.23 41.14
N THR A 229 -18.07 25.00 42.43
CA THR A 229 -17.80 25.99 43.46
C THR A 229 -17.30 25.37 44.76
N ILE A 230 -16.52 26.17 45.49
CA ILE A 230 -16.12 25.94 46.87
C ILE A 230 -16.78 27.03 47.71
N LYS A 231 -17.48 26.61 48.77
CA LYS A 231 -18.14 27.48 49.74
C LYS A 231 -17.48 27.35 51.11
N GLY A 232 -17.28 28.49 51.75
CA GLY A 232 -16.70 28.58 53.08
C GLY A 232 -17.72 28.50 54.21
N ASN A 233 -17.21 28.61 55.43
CA ASN A 233 -17.99 28.69 56.66
C ASN A 233 -17.34 29.73 57.57
N ASP A 234 -18.14 30.47 58.36
CA ASP A 234 -17.62 31.53 59.23
C ASP A 234 -16.66 31.01 60.31
N ILE A 235 -16.70 29.71 60.63
CA ILE A 235 -15.71 29.07 61.51
C ILE A 235 -14.27 29.17 60.97
N ASN A 236 -14.10 29.39 59.66
CA ASN A 236 -12.80 29.54 59.02
C ASN A 236 -12.09 30.86 59.38
N LYS A 237 -12.76 31.76 60.11
CA LYS A 237 -12.22 32.97 60.73
C LYS A 237 -12.22 32.88 62.28
N ASN A 238 -12.50 31.72 62.87
CA ASN A 238 -12.57 31.59 64.32
C ASN A 238 -11.17 31.64 64.96
N SER A 239 -11.05 32.32 66.10
CA SER A 239 -9.80 32.44 66.87
C SER A 239 -9.34 31.13 67.50
N TYR A 240 -10.21 30.12 67.60
CA TYR A 240 -9.79 28.77 67.97
C TYR A 240 -8.83 28.24 66.89
N SER A 241 -7.56 28.03 67.26
CA SER A 241 -6.46 27.53 66.41
C SER A 241 -5.93 28.44 65.30
N GLN A 242 -6.22 29.75 65.34
CA GLN A 242 -5.71 30.74 64.36
C GLN A 242 -6.13 30.37 62.93
N SER A 243 -7.44 30.17 62.72
CA SER A 243 -7.93 29.70 61.42
C SER A 243 -7.79 30.72 60.31
N ASP A 244 -7.78 32.00 60.62
CA ASP A 244 -7.50 33.08 59.67
C ASP A 244 -6.03 33.18 59.26
N ASP A 245 -5.12 32.46 59.94
CA ASP A 245 -3.67 32.44 59.70
C ASP A 245 -3.26 31.64 58.46
N VAL A 246 -4.23 30.96 57.84
CA VAL A 246 -4.01 30.16 56.62
C VAL A 246 -5.09 30.46 55.61
N THR A 247 -4.66 30.76 54.39
CA THR A 247 -5.55 31.07 53.26
C THR A 247 -5.44 30.05 52.15
N LEU A 248 -6.55 29.82 51.44
CA LEU A 248 -6.54 29.13 50.16
C LEU A 248 -5.82 30.05 49.17
N ARG A 249 -4.73 29.54 48.61
CA ARG A 249 -3.89 30.26 47.66
C ARG A 249 -4.17 29.86 46.23
N ARG A 250 -4.41 28.57 45.98
CA ARG A 250 -4.65 28.04 44.64
C ARG A 250 -5.59 26.84 44.65
N VAL A 251 -6.26 26.63 43.53
CA VAL A 251 -6.93 25.37 43.17
C VAL A 251 -6.29 24.88 41.88
N LEU A 252 -5.80 23.64 41.88
CA LEU A 252 -5.28 22.97 40.69
C LEU A 252 -6.21 21.83 40.28
N ALA A 253 -6.23 21.53 38.98
CA ALA A 253 -6.73 20.26 38.50
C ALA A 253 -5.88 19.11 39.06
N PHE A 254 -6.49 17.95 39.23
CA PHE A 254 -5.83 16.71 39.59
C PHE A 254 -6.57 15.52 39.00
#